data_AF-A0A9P5TXB9-F1
#
_entry.id   AF-A0A9P5TXB9-F1
#
_cell.length_a   1.000
_cell.length_b   1.000
_cell.length_c   1.000
_cell.angle_alpha   90.00
_cell.angle_beta   90.00
_cell.angle_gamma   90.00
#
_symmetry.space_group_name_H-M   'P 1'
#
loop_
_entity.id
_entity.type
_entity.pdbx_description
1 polymer ?
#
loop_
_entity_poly.entity_id
_entity_poly.type
_entity_poly.pdbx_seq_one_letter_code
_entity_poly.pdbx_strand_id
1 'polypeptide(L)'
;MPPIKILLALSWVLATFLTTIASPLIIPVNGNDAGMTRIEIRQALDRRVKSKPLSKPVAKREQPIKVPVQLWIAHKGKGDEHWALVIDSKNGFEAVISGNPTAYPLKPRKFFYNKELNQNLMDLGCQATFETREKMDDVFSKLEKIDMPTLAIKKGGNCMDYVRKALEVLEAGNHISKIPTTFEKLWESNYNEVQKRVWG
;
A
#
# COMPACT_ATOMS: atom_id res chain seq x y z
N MET A 1 -31.03 -35.50 20.00
CA MET A 1 -31.52 -34.29 19.29
C MET A 1 -30.74 -34.19 17.97
N PRO A 2 -31.41 -33.89 16.84
CA PRO A 2 -30.92 -34.19 15.48
C PRO A 2 -29.94 -33.14 14.92
N PRO A 3 -29.14 -33.50 13.89
CA PRO A 3 -28.26 -32.55 13.19
C PRO A 3 -29.02 -31.69 12.17
N ILE A 4 -28.78 -30.38 12.21
CA ILE A 4 -29.32 -29.41 11.26
C ILE A 4 -28.49 -29.47 9.97
N LYS A 5 -29.15 -29.86 8.87
CA LYS A 5 -28.67 -29.70 7.49
C LYS A 5 -28.95 -28.27 7.05
N ILE A 6 -27.94 -27.53 6.58
CA ILE A 6 -28.16 -26.25 5.89
C ILE A 6 -27.80 -26.41 4.41
N LEU A 7 -28.79 -26.04 3.60
CA LEU A 7 -28.87 -26.13 2.15
C LEU A 7 -27.84 -25.23 1.44
N LEU A 8 -27.28 -25.79 0.37
CA LEU A 8 -26.73 -25.08 -0.78
C LEU A 8 -27.84 -24.36 -1.55
N ALA A 9 -27.63 -23.08 -1.86
CA ALA A 9 -28.43 -22.37 -2.85
C ALA A 9 -27.48 -21.82 -3.94
N LEU A 10 -27.54 -22.44 -5.12
CA LEU A 10 -27.07 -21.87 -6.38
C LEU A 10 -27.99 -20.71 -6.77
N SER A 11 -27.41 -19.64 -7.32
CA SER A 11 -28.11 -18.83 -8.33
C SER A 11 -27.16 -18.42 -9.43
N TRP A 12 -27.54 -18.81 -10.64
CA TRP A 12 -27.01 -18.42 -11.95
C TRP A 12 -27.46 -16.98 -12.32
N VAL A 13 -27.02 -16.54 -13.52
CA VAL A 13 -27.54 -15.44 -14.39
C VAL A 13 -26.64 -14.18 -14.37
N LEU A 14 -26.17 -13.56 -15.47
CA LEU A 14 -26.29 -13.74 -16.93
C LEU A 14 -25.08 -13.02 -17.58
N ALA A 15 -24.63 -13.47 -18.74
CA ALA A 15 -23.76 -12.72 -19.64
C ALA A 15 -24.62 -11.97 -20.68
N THR A 16 -24.24 -10.75 -21.09
CA THR A 16 -24.37 -10.27 -22.49
C THR A 16 -23.68 -8.93 -22.77
N PHE A 17 -22.74 -8.98 -23.72
CA PHE A 17 -22.36 -8.06 -24.80
C PHE A 17 -22.87 -6.61 -24.85
N LEU A 18 -21.93 -5.69 -25.14
CA LEU A 18 -22.15 -4.47 -25.93
C LEU A 18 -20.92 -4.19 -26.80
N THR A 19 -21.03 -4.53 -28.09
CA THR A 19 -20.13 -4.10 -29.17
C THR A 19 -20.62 -2.77 -29.73
N THR A 20 -19.86 -1.69 -29.49
CA THR A 20 -20.15 -0.37 -30.06
C THR A 20 -19.62 -0.29 -31.50
N ILE A 21 -20.53 -0.11 -32.44
CA ILE A 21 -20.29 0.01 -33.88
C ILE A 21 -19.74 1.40 -34.18
N ALA A 22 -18.60 1.46 -34.88
CA ALA A 22 -18.07 2.69 -35.45
C ALA A 22 -18.95 3.16 -36.61
N SER A 23 -19.40 4.41 -36.57
CA SER A 23 -20.06 5.08 -37.71
C SER A 23 -19.04 5.93 -38.47
N PRO A 24 -18.92 5.83 -39.81
CA PRO A 24 -18.13 6.76 -40.58
C PRO A 24 -18.87 8.10 -40.73
N LEU A 25 -18.19 9.19 -40.38
CA LEU A 25 -18.64 10.56 -40.63
C LEU A 25 -18.66 10.83 -42.15
N ILE A 26 -19.83 11.12 -42.71
CA ILE A 26 -19.98 11.66 -44.06
C ILE A 26 -19.98 13.20 -43.92
N ILE A 27 -19.00 13.87 -44.53
CA ILE A 27 -18.96 15.34 -44.63
C ILE A 27 -19.52 15.72 -46.01
N PRO A 28 -20.62 16.48 -46.10
CA PRO A 28 -21.07 17.05 -47.37
C PRO A 28 -20.16 18.22 -47.75
N VAL A 29 -19.59 18.17 -48.97
CA VAL A 29 -18.84 19.27 -49.56
C VAL A 29 -19.84 20.17 -50.29
N ASN A 30 -20.06 21.38 -49.77
CA ASN A 30 -20.89 22.38 -50.40
C ASN A 30 -20.09 23.08 -51.49
N GLY A 31 -20.66 23.14 -52.70
CA GLY A 31 -20.04 23.71 -53.88
C GLY A 31 -20.01 25.23 -53.81
N ASN A 32 -18.80 25.78 -53.95
CA ASN A 32 -18.44 26.99 -54.67
C ASN A 32 -17.01 27.33 -54.24
N ASP A 33 -16.03 26.93 -55.04
CA ASP A 33 -14.88 27.76 -55.37
C ASP A 33 -13.91 27.01 -56.30
N ALA A 34 -13.31 27.82 -57.16
CA ALA A 34 -12.57 27.42 -58.33
C ALA A 34 -11.26 26.66 -58.01
N GLY A 35 -10.94 25.71 -58.90
CA GLY A 35 -9.57 25.45 -59.34
C GLY A 35 -8.53 25.13 -58.27
N MET A 36 -8.62 23.95 -57.67
CA MET A 36 -7.44 23.26 -57.14
C MET A 36 -7.58 21.76 -57.43
N THR A 37 -6.60 21.18 -58.10
CA THR A 37 -6.63 19.75 -58.43
C THR A 37 -6.44 18.91 -57.17
N ARG A 38 -6.96 17.67 -57.16
CA ARG A 38 -6.80 16.72 -56.03
C ARG A 38 -5.34 16.49 -55.60
N ILE A 39 -4.37 16.81 -56.46
CA ILE A 39 -2.93 16.66 -56.21
C ILE A 39 -2.39 17.85 -55.36
N GLU A 40 -2.91 19.06 -55.57
CA GLU A 40 -2.47 20.28 -54.86
C GLU A 40 -2.98 20.34 -53.41
N ILE A 41 -4.19 19.81 -53.15
CA ILE A 41 -4.74 19.70 -51.79
C ILE A 41 -3.89 18.74 -50.94
N ARG A 42 -3.37 17.65 -51.52
CA ARG A 42 -2.49 16.70 -50.80
C ARG A 42 -1.14 17.34 -50.44
N GLN A 43 -0.54 18.10 -51.35
CA GLN A 43 0.74 18.77 -51.10
C GLN A 43 0.63 19.93 -50.09
N ALA A 44 -0.51 20.62 -50.01
CA ALA A 44 -0.76 21.65 -49.00
C ALA A 44 -1.03 21.08 -47.60
N LEU A 45 -1.71 19.92 -47.50
CA LEU A 45 -1.90 19.20 -46.24
C LEU A 45 -0.58 18.60 -45.70
N ASP A 46 0.25 18.02 -46.56
CA ASP A 46 1.55 17.45 -46.15
C ASP A 46 2.55 18.52 -45.64
N ARG A 47 2.43 19.77 -46.10
CA ARG A 47 3.26 20.89 -45.63
C ARG A 47 2.80 21.47 -44.29
N ARG A 48 1.51 21.37 -43.94
CA ARG A 48 0.99 21.80 -42.62
C ARG A 48 1.25 20.78 -41.50
N VAL A 49 1.50 19.51 -41.83
CA VAL A 49 1.82 18.47 -40.84
C VAL A 49 3.31 18.51 -40.43
N LYS A 50 4.20 19.11 -41.23
CA LYS A 50 5.66 19.10 -40.97
C LYS A 50 6.21 20.22 -40.09
N SER A 51 5.40 21.14 -39.58
CA SER A 51 5.92 22.32 -38.84
C SER A 51 5.31 22.56 -37.46
N LYS A 52 4.47 21.66 -36.94
CA LYS A 52 4.18 21.68 -35.50
C LYS A 52 5.30 20.93 -34.79
N PRO A 53 6.21 21.59 -34.06
CA PRO A 53 7.13 20.85 -33.20
C PRO A 53 6.26 19.97 -32.30
N LEU A 54 6.49 18.65 -32.35
CA LEU A 54 5.95 17.74 -31.34
C LEU A 54 6.41 18.32 -30.01
N SER A 55 5.50 19.00 -29.31
CA SER A 55 5.72 19.41 -27.94
C SER A 55 6.11 18.13 -27.22
N LYS A 56 7.38 18.06 -26.76
CA LYS A 56 7.86 16.94 -25.96
C LYS A 56 6.77 16.62 -24.93
N PRO A 57 6.32 15.37 -24.80
CA PRO A 57 5.32 15.02 -23.82
C PRO A 57 5.83 15.57 -22.48
N VAL A 58 5.09 16.52 -21.90
CA VAL A 58 5.37 17.02 -20.58
C VAL A 58 5.30 15.80 -19.68
N ALA A 59 6.46 15.34 -19.19
CA ALA A 59 6.54 14.20 -18.32
C ALA A 59 5.55 14.43 -17.18
N LYS A 60 4.49 13.61 -17.15
CA LYS A 60 3.43 13.70 -16.16
C LYS A 60 4.13 13.42 -14.83
N ARG A 61 4.35 14.46 -14.02
CA ARG A 61 4.94 14.30 -12.69
C ARG A 61 4.12 13.26 -11.95
N GLU A 62 4.74 12.14 -11.62
CA GLU A 62 4.10 11.11 -10.80
C GLU A 62 3.69 11.77 -9.48
N GLN A 63 2.43 11.57 -9.09
CA GLN A 63 1.93 12.12 -7.85
C GLN A 63 2.50 11.28 -6.70
N PRO A 64 2.95 11.90 -5.60
CA PRO A 64 3.41 11.17 -4.43
C PRO A 64 2.37 10.16 -3.95
N ILE A 65 2.84 8.97 -3.60
CA ILE A 65 2.03 7.88 -3.07
C ILE A 65 1.79 8.16 -1.58
N LYS A 66 0.52 8.23 -1.18
CA LYS A 66 0.13 8.39 0.22
C LYS A 66 -0.60 7.14 0.70
N VAL A 67 -0.15 6.57 1.80
CA VAL A 67 -0.72 5.34 2.37
C VAL A 67 -0.93 5.47 3.88
N PRO A 68 -2.01 4.88 4.43
CA PRO A 68 -2.24 4.90 5.87
C PRO A 68 -1.14 4.13 6.61
N VAL A 69 -0.80 4.59 7.80
CA VAL A 69 0.06 3.88 8.75
C VAL A 69 -0.80 3.46 9.94
N GLN A 70 -0.88 2.16 10.17
CA GLN A 70 -1.80 1.55 11.12
C GLN A 70 -1.05 0.56 12.00
N LEU A 71 -1.58 0.33 13.20
CA LEU A 71 -1.10 -0.70 14.10
C LEU A 71 -2.06 -1.89 14.05
N TRP A 72 -1.52 -3.08 13.84
CA TRP A 72 -2.27 -4.32 14.01
C TRP A 72 -1.87 -4.98 15.34
N ILE A 73 -2.86 -5.37 16.13
CA ILE A 73 -2.65 -6.10 17.38
C ILE A 73 -3.39 -7.44 17.29
N ALA A 74 -2.62 -8.50 17.05
CA ALA A 74 -3.11 -9.86 17.09
C ALA A 74 -3.24 -10.31 18.55
N HIS A 75 -4.28 -11.11 18.85
CA HIS A 75 -4.47 -11.74 20.16
C HIS A 75 -4.42 -10.76 21.36
N LYS A 76 -4.95 -9.54 21.17
CA LYS A 76 -4.99 -8.52 22.23
C LYS A 76 -5.53 -9.07 23.55
N GLY A 77 -4.82 -8.84 24.64
CA GLY A 77 -5.18 -9.32 25.97
C GLY A 77 -4.63 -10.70 26.33
N LYS A 78 -3.93 -11.39 25.43
CA LYS A 78 -3.53 -12.81 25.60
C LYS A 78 -2.01 -12.99 25.67
N GLY A 79 -1.58 -14.19 26.10
CA GLY A 79 -0.15 -14.54 26.21
C GLY A 79 0.59 -14.66 24.87
N ASP A 80 -0.16 -14.68 23.76
CA ASP A 80 0.32 -14.67 22.38
C ASP A 80 0.05 -13.32 21.69
N GLU A 81 -0.17 -12.24 22.44
CA GLU A 81 -0.37 -10.90 21.89
C GLU A 81 0.82 -10.46 21.01
N HIS A 82 0.52 -9.99 19.80
CA HIS A 82 1.53 -9.63 18.81
C HIS A 82 1.22 -8.32 18.11
N TRP A 83 2.20 -7.42 18.04
CA TRP A 83 2.06 -6.08 17.47
C TRP A 83 2.84 -5.99 16.16
N ALA A 84 2.19 -5.46 15.12
CA ALA A 84 2.79 -5.22 13.83
C ALA A 84 2.40 -3.87 13.26
N LEU A 85 3.29 -3.28 12.48
CA LEU A 85 3.01 -2.08 11.71
C LEU A 85 2.41 -2.49 10.36
N VAL A 86 1.28 -1.91 9.99
CA VAL A 86 0.68 -2.08 8.65
C VAL A 86 0.76 -0.75 7.92
N ILE A 87 1.41 -0.78 6.77
CA ILE A 87 1.55 0.39 5.88
C ILE A 87 0.83 0.02 4.61
N ASP A 88 -0.17 0.81 4.22
CA ASP A 88 -1.16 0.49 3.18
C ASP A 88 -2.20 -0.58 3.59
N SER A 89 -2.85 -1.24 2.62
CA SER A 89 -3.90 -2.24 2.86
C SER A 89 -3.43 -3.70 2.81
N LYS A 90 -2.15 -3.94 2.52
CA LYS A 90 -1.58 -5.24 2.16
C LYS A 90 -0.22 -5.53 2.79
N ASN A 91 0.56 -4.52 3.17
CA ASN A 91 1.93 -4.72 3.64
C ASN A 91 2.02 -4.54 5.16
N GLY A 92 2.26 -5.64 5.86
CA GLY A 92 2.53 -5.67 7.29
C GLY A 92 4.00 -5.92 7.59
N PHE A 93 4.47 -5.40 8.72
CA PHE A 93 5.86 -5.46 9.19
C PHE A 93 5.85 -5.80 10.67
N GLU A 94 6.59 -6.84 11.05
CA GLU A 94 6.62 -7.36 12.41
C GLU A 94 7.98 -7.94 12.78
N ALA A 95 8.20 -8.18 14.07
CA ALA A 95 9.36 -8.91 14.57
C ALA A 95 8.95 -10.25 15.17
N VAL A 96 9.40 -11.36 14.56
CA VAL A 96 9.00 -12.72 14.94
C VAL A 96 10.11 -13.49 15.63
N ILE A 97 9.71 -14.53 16.36
CA ILE A 97 10.64 -15.47 16.97
C ILE A 97 11.39 -16.23 15.87
N SER A 98 12.72 -16.18 15.89
CA SER A 98 13.60 -16.86 14.93
C SER A 98 14.30 -18.11 15.49
N GLY A 99 14.10 -18.40 16.78
CA GLY A 99 14.73 -19.46 17.55
C GLY A 99 14.25 -19.45 18.99
N ASN A 100 15.08 -19.87 19.95
CA ASN A 100 14.77 -19.69 21.37
C ASN A 100 14.75 -18.18 21.72
N PRO A 101 13.62 -17.58 22.13
CA PRO A 101 13.51 -16.14 22.38
C PRO A 101 14.31 -15.64 23.59
N THR A 102 14.80 -16.54 24.46
CA THR A 102 15.72 -16.20 25.55
C THR A 102 17.18 -16.20 25.13
N ALA A 103 17.49 -16.73 23.94
CA ALA A 103 18.85 -16.85 23.42
C ALA A 103 19.08 -16.05 22.13
N TYR A 104 18.02 -15.81 21.35
CA TYR A 104 18.10 -15.12 20.07
C TYR A 104 17.12 -13.95 20.04
N PRO A 105 17.52 -12.81 19.48
CA PRO A 105 16.59 -11.71 19.27
C PRO A 105 15.48 -12.04 18.26
N LEU A 106 14.43 -11.21 18.27
CA LEU A 106 13.39 -11.29 17.27
C LEU A 106 13.95 -10.85 15.91
N LYS A 107 13.44 -11.47 14.85
CA LYS A 107 13.82 -11.17 13.48
C LYS A 107 12.70 -10.40 12.79
N PRO A 108 12.97 -9.18 12.28
CA PRO A 108 12.02 -8.48 11.45
C PRO A 108 11.66 -9.26 10.19
N ARG A 109 10.41 -9.10 9.75
CA ARG A 109 9.93 -9.58 8.47
C ARG A 109 8.77 -8.75 7.98
N LYS A 110 8.53 -8.86 6.68
CA LYS A 110 7.31 -8.42 6.04
C LYS A 110 6.34 -9.59 5.91
N PHE A 111 5.05 -9.30 6.02
CA PHE A 111 3.99 -10.25 5.74
C PHE A 111 2.88 -9.58 4.92
N PHE A 112 2.09 -10.42 4.26
CA PHE A 112 0.88 -9.96 3.57
C PHE A 112 -0.27 -9.84 4.57
N TYR A 113 -0.76 -8.62 4.74
CA TYR A 113 -1.92 -8.33 5.57
C TYR A 113 -3.19 -8.35 4.71
N ASN A 114 -4.21 -9.11 5.11
CA ASN A 114 -5.53 -9.05 4.49
C ASN A 114 -6.55 -8.47 5.48
N LYS A 115 -7.07 -7.28 5.19
CA LYS A 115 -8.07 -6.60 6.03
C LYS A 115 -9.35 -7.41 6.23
N GLU A 116 -9.73 -8.25 5.28
CA GLU A 116 -10.93 -9.09 5.36
C GLU A 116 -10.77 -10.26 6.35
N LEU A 117 -9.53 -10.76 6.48
CA LEU A 117 -9.22 -11.92 7.33
C LEU A 117 -8.73 -11.50 8.71
N ASN A 118 -7.99 -10.40 8.78
CA ASN A 118 -7.31 -9.95 9.99
C ASN A 118 -8.08 -8.78 10.60
N GLN A 119 -8.92 -9.06 11.59
CA GLN A 119 -9.56 -8.01 12.37
C GLN A 119 -8.52 -7.35 13.32
N ASN A 120 -8.80 -6.15 13.84
CA ASN A 120 -7.96 -5.37 14.78
C ASN A 120 -6.87 -4.46 14.18
N LEU A 121 -7.18 -3.74 13.10
CA LEU A 121 -6.39 -2.56 12.73
C LEU A 121 -6.81 -1.34 13.54
N MET A 122 -5.81 -0.64 14.08
CA MET A 122 -5.95 0.65 14.71
C MET A 122 -5.30 1.71 13.82
N ASP A 123 -6.07 2.74 13.46
CA ASP A 123 -5.51 3.91 12.81
C ASP A 123 -4.63 4.69 13.79
N LEU A 124 -3.40 5.00 13.38
CA LEU A 124 -2.48 5.80 14.18
C LEU A 124 -2.67 7.31 13.97
N GLY A 125 -3.51 7.71 13.00
CA GLY A 125 -3.79 9.12 12.70
C GLY A 125 -2.73 9.77 11.83
N CYS A 126 -1.98 9.00 11.05
CA CYS A 126 -1.01 9.53 10.09
C CYS A 126 -0.98 8.74 8.77
N GLN A 127 -0.38 9.34 7.76
CA GLN A 127 -0.10 8.72 6.47
C GLN A 127 1.39 8.81 6.17
N ALA A 128 1.93 7.76 5.59
CA ALA A 128 3.26 7.78 5.00
C ALA A 128 3.19 8.30 3.57
N THR A 129 4.10 9.19 3.19
CA THR A 129 4.23 9.72 1.84
C THR A 129 5.54 9.25 1.20
N PHE A 130 5.43 8.72 -0.03
CA PHE A 130 6.54 8.23 -0.83
C PHE A 130 6.54 8.92 -2.19
N GLU A 131 7.73 9.26 -2.71
CA GLU A 131 7.85 9.92 -4.01
C GLU A 131 7.44 9.00 -5.16
N THR A 132 7.93 7.77 -5.14
CA THR A 132 7.65 6.74 -6.15
C THR A 132 7.39 5.39 -5.49
N ARG A 133 6.91 4.43 -6.29
CA ARG A 133 6.73 3.04 -5.84
C ARG A 133 8.06 2.42 -5.42
N GLU A 134 9.12 2.68 -6.17
CA GLU A 134 10.48 2.19 -5.90
C GLU A 134 10.98 2.69 -4.54
N LYS A 135 10.78 3.98 -4.23
CA LYS A 135 11.14 4.53 -2.91
C LYS A 135 10.35 3.88 -1.77
N MET A 136 9.09 3.54 -2.00
CA MET A 136 8.31 2.82 -1.01
C MET A 136 8.84 1.39 -0.79
N ASP A 137 9.16 0.68 -1.86
CA ASP A 137 9.72 -0.67 -1.79
C ASP A 137 11.13 -0.68 -1.14
N ASP A 138 11.95 0.35 -1.38
CA ASP A 138 13.23 0.56 -0.70
C ASP A 138 13.04 0.71 0.82
N VAL A 139 12.06 1.51 1.23
CA VAL A 139 11.74 1.70 2.65
C VAL A 139 11.23 0.40 3.25
N PHE A 140 10.35 -0.32 2.57
CA PHE A 140 9.86 -1.62 3.03
C PHE A 140 11.01 -2.63 3.24
N SER A 141 11.99 -2.66 2.33
CA SER A 141 13.21 -3.48 2.48
C SER A 141 14.05 -3.06 3.70
N LYS A 142 14.09 -1.77 4.06
CA LYS A 142 14.74 -1.30 5.29
C LYS A 142 13.99 -1.77 6.54
N LEU A 143 12.67 -1.72 6.54
CA LEU A 143 11.84 -2.17 7.67
C LEU A 143 12.03 -3.67 7.97
N GLU A 144 12.22 -4.49 6.93
CA GLU A 144 12.55 -5.92 7.03
C GLU A 144 13.95 -6.23 7.57
N LYS A 145 14.82 -5.22 7.63
CA LYS A 145 16.24 -5.35 7.99
C LYS A 145 16.62 -4.51 9.21
N ILE A 146 15.64 -4.01 9.96
CA ILE A 146 15.89 -3.27 11.20
C ILE A 146 16.71 -4.15 12.15
N ASP A 147 17.79 -3.61 12.70
CA ASP A 147 18.57 -4.34 13.68
C ASP A 147 17.85 -4.34 15.05
N MET A 148 17.67 -5.56 15.57
CA MET A 148 17.01 -5.87 16.84
C MET A 148 17.99 -6.69 17.69
N PRO A 149 19.08 -6.12 18.23
CA PRO A 149 20.10 -6.90 18.93
C PRO A 149 19.64 -7.35 20.32
N THR A 150 18.60 -6.73 20.87
CA THR A 150 18.10 -6.99 22.22
C THR A 150 17.15 -8.18 22.24
N LEU A 151 17.31 -9.06 23.23
CA LEU A 151 16.43 -10.22 23.44
C LEU A 151 14.98 -9.80 23.75
N ALA A 152 14.02 -10.60 23.31
CA ALA A 152 12.58 -10.30 23.40
C ALA A 152 12.08 -10.03 24.83
N ILE A 153 12.69 -10.69 25.82
CA ILE A 153 12.34 -10.54 27.24
C ILE A 153 12.82 -9.20 27.83
N LYS A 154 13.72 -8.48 27.15
CA LYS A 154 14.33 -7.23 27.61
C LYS A 154 13.68 -6.04 26.90
N LYS A 155 13.66 -4.90 27.61
CA LYS A 155 13.15 -3.66 27.04
C LYS A 155 13.97 -3.27 25.80
N GLY A 156 13.30 -3.00 24.67
CA GLY A 156 13.95 -2.71 23.39
C GLY A 156 14.04 -3.90 22.43
N GLY A 157 13.65 -5.11 22.85
CA GLY A 157 13.81 -6.34 22.08
C GLY A 157 12.52 -6.99 21.56
N ASN A 158 11.33 -6.50 21.92
CA ASN A 158 10.06 -7.16 21.61
C ASN A 158 9.34 -6.57 20.37
N CYS A 159 8.17 -7.11 20.03
CA CYS A 159 7.39 -6.68 18.87
C CYS A 159 6.90 -5.21 18.97
N MET A 160 6.61 -4.71 20.17
CA MET A 160 6.26 -3.29 20.37
C MET A 160 7.45 -2.37 20.09
N ASP A 161 8.65 -2.78 20.50
CA ASP A 161 9.90 -2.05 20.23
C ASP A 161 10.24 -2.04 18.74
N TYR A 162 9.98 -3.14 18.05
CA TYR A 162 10.11 -3.18 16.60
C TYR A 162 9.19 -2.15 15.91
N VAL A 163 7.92 -2.09 16.29
CA VAL A 163 6.98 -1.09 15.72
C VAL A 163 7.49 0.33 15.97
N ARG A 164 8.01 0.61 17.17
CA ARG A 164 8.63 1.90 17.48
C ARG A 164 9.81 2.21 16.55
N LYS A 165 10.76 1.29 16.40
CA LYS A 165 11.90 1.43 15.48
C LYS A 165 11.47 1.59 14.03
N ALA A 166 10.42 0.90 13.60
CA ALA A 166 9.87 1.04 12.25
C ALA A 166 9.30 2.45 12.02
N LEU A 167 8.59 3.02 13.00
CA LEU A 167 8.11 4.40 12.96
C LEU A 167 9.26 5.42 12.97
N GLU A 168 10.32 5.17 13.75
CA GLU A 168 11.55 5.98 13.75
C GLU A 168 12.23 5.98 12.36
N VAL A 169 12.27 4.84 11.67
CA VAL A 169 12.79 4.75 10.29
C VAL A 169 11.93 5.57 9.31
N LEU A 170 10.60 5.53 9.44
CA LEU A 170 9.70 6.31 8.60
C LEU A 170 9.85 7.82 8.86
N GLU A 171 10.00 8.23 10.11
CA GLU A 171 10.22 9.63 10.51
C GLU A 171 11.57 10.14 10.01
N ALA A 172 12.65 9.40 10.24
CA ALA A 172 13.99 9.78 9.76
C ALA A 172 14.07 9.88 8.23
N GLY A 173 13.25 9.11 7.51
CA GLY A 173 13.09 9.19 6.05
C GLY A 173 12.19 10.32 5.56
N ASN A 174 11.61 11.14 6.45
CA ASN A 174 10.57 12.13 6.16
C ASN A 174 9.32 11.53 5.48
N HIS A 175 9.04 10.24 5.70
CA HIS A 175 7.84 9.58 5.19
C HIS A 175 6.63 9.89 6.06
N ILE A 176 6.84 10.08 7.37
CA ILE A 176 5.88 10.64 8.32
C ILE A 176 6.49 11.88 8.97
N SER A 177 5.67 12.82 9.43
CA SER A 177 6.16 14.07 10.04
C SER A 177 6.69 13.88 11.46
N LYS A 178 6.12 12.94 12.19
CA LYS A 178 6.55 12.52 13.53
C LYS A 178 5.98 11.16 13.90
N ILE A 179 6.53 10.51 14.92
CA ILE A 179 5.92 9.32 15.53
C ILE A 179 4.50 9.69 16.03
N PRO A 180 3.46 8.91 15.70
CA PRO A 180 2.10 9.23 16.12
C PRO A 180 1.93 9.14 17.63
N THR A 181 1.42 10.21 18.25
CA THR A 181 1.15 10.23 19.70
C THR A 181 0.17 9.15 20.16
N THR A 182 -0.73 8.70 19.28
CA THR A 182 -1.60 7.54 19.53
C THR A 182 -0.78 6.27 19.80
N PHE A 183 0.27 6.03 19.01
CA PHE A 183 1.18 4.91 19.22
C PHE A 183 1.98 5.09 20.51
N GLU A 184 2.57 6.27 20.75
CA GLU A 184 3.39 6.52 21.95
C GLU A 184 2.61 6.26 23.25
N LYS A 185 1.39 6.79 23.34
CA LYS A 185 0.51 6.58 24.50
C LYS A 185 0.15 5.11 24.69
N LEU A 186 -0.15 4.42 23.59
CA LEU A 186 -0.51 3.00 23.64
C LEU A 186 0.69 2.15 24.06
N TRP A 187 1.88 2.45 23.51
CA TRP A 187 3.13 1.80 23.87
C TRP A 187 3.40 2.01 25.36
N GLU A 188 3.41 3.24 25.85
CA GLU A 188 3.70 3.56 27.25
C GLU A 188 2.75 2.90 28.24
N SER A 189 1.44 2.93 27.94
CA SER A 189 0.42 2.35 28.82
C SER A 189 0.39 0.83 28.84
N ASN A 190 0.78 0.15 27.74
CA ASN A 190 0.67 -1.30 27.62
C ASN A 190 2.01 -2.03 27.76
N TYR A 191 3.16 -1.34 27.66
CA TYR A 191 4.46 -1.97 27.49
C TYR A 191 4.76 -3.04 28.55
N ASN A 192 4.69 -2.66 29.82
CA ASN A 192 5.04 -3.56 30.92
C ASN A 192 4.05 -4.71 31.04
N GLU A 193 2.76 -4.45 30.78
CA GLU A 193 1.73 -5.48 30.87
C GLU A 193 1.87 -6.52 29.76
N VAL A 194 2.02 -6.06 28.50
CA VAL A 194 2.22 -6.94 27.35
C VAL A 194 3.54 -7.69 27.47
N GLN A 195 4.62 -7.01 27.85
CA GLN A 195 5.93 -7.65 28.03
C GLN A 195 5.85 -8.80 29.05
N LYS A 196 5.31 -8.54 30.23
CA LYS A 196 5.13 -9.57 31.27
C LYS A 196 4.20 -10.69 30.81
N ARG A 197 3.11 -10.36 30.10
CA ARG A 197 2.11 -11.35 29.68
C ARG A 197 2.63 -12.29 28.60
N VAL A 198 3.40 -11.77 27.64
CA VAL A 198 3.91 -12.53 26.50
C VAL A 198 5.23 -13.25 26.83
N TRP A 199 6.07 -12.65 27.67
CA TRP A 199 7.45 -13.11 27.86
C TRP A 199 7.77 -13.61 29.29
N GLY A 200 6.85 -13.46 30.24
CA GLY A 200 7.05 -13.83 31.66
C GLY A 200 7.84 -12.78 32.45
#